data_AF-A0A949GPW5-F1
#
_entry.id   AF-A0A949GPW5-F1
#
_cell.length_a   1.000
_cell.length_b   1.000
_cell.length_c   1.000
_cell.angle_alpha   90.00
_cell.angle_beta   90.00
_cell.angle_gamma   90.00
#
_symmetry.space_group_name_H-M   'P 1'
#
loop_
_entity.id
_entity.type
_entity.pdbx_description
1 polymer ?
#
loop_
_entity_poly.entity_id
_entity_poly.type
_entity_poly.pdbx_seq_one_letter_code
_entity_poly.pdbx_strand_id
1 'polypeptide(L)'
;VTTRCDFAKRDKTVDARLRLYFHAVRPPGGAEMTYRVPYYVAVTTGSDIPAKKIYWLMLQFGAGDAVVDANTTVDSTEFQVDRTKQPYDYHLLVGFQLTKAQVEYNKKMGHYEP
;
A
#
# COMPACT_ATOMS: atom_id res chain seq x y z
N VAL A 1 1.24 -6.36 9.07
CA VAL A 1 -0.07 -6.05 8.47
C VAL A 1 -1.10 -6.96 9.13
N THR A 2 -2.21 -6.40 9.61
CA THR A 2 -3.33 -7.19 10.14
C THR A 2 -4.53 -7.01 9.22
N THR A 3 -5.15 -8.11 8.80
CA THR A 3 -6.23 -8.10 7.81
C THR A 3 -7.49 -8.75 8.36
N ARG A 4 -8.65 -8.11 8.16
CA ARG A 4 -9.96 -8.73 8.34
C ARG A 4 -10.71 -8.64 7.02
N CYS A 5 -11.18 -9.78 6.52
CA CYS A 5 -11.87 -9.89 5.24
C CYS A 5 -13.22 -10.56 5.50
N ASP A 6 -14.31 -9.81 5.34
CA ASP A 6 -15.66 -10.30 5.50
C ASP A 6 -16.33 -10.36 4.10
N PHE A 7 -16.88 -11.53 3.73
CA PHE A 7 -17.51 -11.76 2.42
C PHE A 7 -19.04 -11.71 2.53
N ALA A 8 -19.66 -10.67 1.97
CA ALA A 8 -21.11 -10.56 1.92
C ALA A 8 -21.68 -11.39 0.75
N LYS A 9 -22.10 -12.63 1.03
CA LYS A 9 -22.64 -13.57 0.01
C LYS A 9 -23.84 -13.01 -0.78
N ARG A 10 -24.63 -12.10 -0.19
CA ARG A 10 -25.83 -11.51 -0.82
C ARG A 10 -25.47 -10.44 -1.85
N ASP A 11 -24.50 -9.59 -1.53
CA ASP A 11 -24.15 -8.42 -2.33
C ASP A 11 -22.90 -8.65 -3.19
N LYS A 12 -22.23 -9.81 -3.01
CA LYS A 12 -20.97 -10.20 -3.68
C LYS A 12 -19.91 -9.12 -3.57
N THR A 13 -19.80 -8.56 -2.38
CA THR A 13 -18.82 -7.54 -2.04
C THR A 13 -17.90 -8.09 -0.96
N VAL A 14 -16.62 -7.79 -1.11
CA VAL A 14 -15.59 -8.07 -0.11
C VAL A 14 -15.37 -6.79 0.69
N ASP A 15 -15.61 -6.83 2.00
CA ASP A 15 -15.17 -5.78 2.92
C ASP A 15 -13.81 -6.17 3.49
N ALA A 16 -12.77 -5.48 3.02
CA ALA A 16 -11.40 -5.65 3.50
C ALA A 16 -11.01 -4.49 4.41
N ARG A 17 -10.68 -4.82 5.66
CA ARG A 17 -10.05 -3.90 6.62
C ARG A 17 -8.59 -4.23 6.79
N LEU A 18 -7.74 -3.25 6.53
CA LEU A 18 -6.29 -3.38 6.60
C LEU A 18 -5.74 -2.45 7.66
N ARG A 19 -4.92 -2.97 8.57
CA ARG A 19 -4.00 -2.17 9.39
C ARG A 19 -2.60 -2.32 8.85
N LEU A 20 -2.03 -1.21 8.40
CA LEU A 20 -0.71 -1.12 7.82
C LEU A 20 0.20 -0.34 8.77
N TYR A 21 1.37 -0.91 9.02
CA TYR A 21 2.45 -0.29 9.77
C TYR A 21 3.59 -0.01 8.79
N PHE A 22 4.04 1.24 8.78
CA PHE A 22 5.12 1.73 7.94
C PHE A 22 6.29 2.10 8.83
N HIS A 23 7.46 1.55 8.49
CA HIS A 23 8.74 1.92 9.08
C HIS A 23 9.56 2.64 8.03
N ALA A 24 9.82 3.92 8.23
CA ALA A 24 10.55 4.75 7.28
C ALA A 24 11.86 5.23 7.88
N VAL A 25 12.94 5.12 7.08
CA VAL A 25 14.29 5.48 7.47
C VAL A 25 14.85 6.50 6.49
N ARG A 26 15.55 7.52 7.01
CA ARG A 26 16.32 8.50 6.25
C ARG A 26 17.73 8.64 6.82
N PRO A 27 18.70 9.18 6.06
CA PRO A 27 20.01 9.50 6.61
C PRO A 27 19.91 10.46 7.81
N PRO A 28 20.73 10.27 8.86
CA PRO A 28 20.71 11.12 10.05
C PRO A 28 21.19 12.55 9.77
N GLY A 29 20.83 13.50 10.64
CA GLY A 29 21.28 14.89 10.56
C GLY A 29 20.44 15.79 9.64
N GLY A 30 19.31 15.32 9.15
CA GLY A 30 18.37 16.12 8.37
C GLY A 30 17.60 17.14 9.21
N ALA A 31 17.22 18.27 8.59
CA ALA A 31 16.25 19.20 9.14
C ALA A 31 14.86 18.54 9.25
N GLU A 32 13.94 19.19 9.97
CA GLU A 32 12.54 18.77 9.99
C GLU A 32 11.99 18.70 8.55
N MET A 33 11.34 17.59 8.21
CA MET A 33 10.80 17.39 6.88
C MET A 33 9.58 16.49 6.87
N THR A 34 8.61 16.83 6.03
CA THR A 34 7.41 16.04 5.78
C THR A 34 7.46 15.44 4.37
N TYR A 35 7.31 14.11 4.27
CA TYR A 35 7.19 13.40 3.01
C TYR A 35 5.77 12.91 2.80
N ARG A 36 5.25 13.14 1.59
CA ARG A 36 3.97 12.61 1.14
C ARG A 36 4.22 11.41 0.22
N VAL A 37 3.94 10.21 0.71
CA VAL A 37 4.22 8.94 0.02
C VAL A 37 2.92 8.33 -0.49
N PRO A 38 2.74 8.15 -1.81
CA PRO A 38 1.59 7.43 -2.31
C PRO A 38 1.79 5.92 -2.12
N TYR A 39 0.80 5.28 -1.53
CA TYR A 39 0.70 3.82 -1.48
C TYR A 39 -0.62 3.40 -2.11
N TYR A 40 -0.72 2.15 -2.55
CA TYR A 40 -1.94 1.62 -3.10
C TYR A 40 -2.32 0.31 -2.43
N VAL A 41 -3.63 0.07 -2.39
CA VAL A 41 -4.21 -1.22 -2.07
C VAL A 41 -4.89 -1.71 -3.34
N ALA A 42 -4.51 -2.89 -3.78
CA ALA A 42 -5.04 -3.56 -4.96
C ALA A 42 -5.65 -4.89 -4.58
N VAL A 43 -6.77 -5.23 -5.20
CA VAL A 43 -7.27 -6.60 -5.27
C VAL A 43 -6.69 -7.24 -6.51
N THR A 44 -6.20 -8.46 -6.37
CA THR A 44 -5.62 -9.24 -7.45
C THR A 44 -6.35 -10.57 -7.57
N THR A 45 -6.52 -11.08 -8.78
CA THR A 45 -7.01 -12.43 -9.06
C THR A 45 -6.19 -13.04 -10.19
N GLY A 46 -5.34 -14.01 -9.87
CA GLY A 46 -4.31 -14.47 -10.82
C GLY A 46 -3.42 -13.31 -11.28
N SER A 47 -3.41 -13.04 -12.59
CA SER A 47 -2.66 -11.93 -13.21
C SER A 47 -3.42 -10.61 -13.26
N ASP A 48 -4.70 -10.60 -12.91
CA ASP A 48 -5.56 -9.43 -13.07
C ASP A 48 -5.60 -8.58 -11.80
N ILE A 49 -5.72 -7.27 -11.98
CA ILE A 49 -5.93 -6.30 -10.91
C ILE A 49 -7.32 -5.68 -11.10
N PRO A 50 -8.40 -6.37 -10.68
CA PRO A 50 -9.77 -5.90 -10.89
C PRO A 50 -10.06 -4.56 -10.21
N ALA A 51 -9.34 -4.24 -9.14
CA ALA A 51 -9.49 -2.96 -8.48
C ALA A 51 -8.22 -2.50 -7.77
N LYS A 52 -7.97 -1.19 -7.80
CA LYS A 52 -6.85 -0.53 -7.15
C LYS A 52 -7.28 0.84 -6.65
N LYS A 53 -6.91 1.17 -5.42
CA LYS A 53 -7.11 2.49 -4.84
C LYS A 53 -5.79 3.05 -4.31
N ILE A 54 -5.53 4.32 -4.61
CA ILE A 54 -4.33 5.04 -4.18
C ILE A 54 -4.68 5.85 -2.94
N TYR A 55 -3.80 5.80 -1.96
CA TYR A 55 -3.85 6.51 -0.70
C TYR A 55 -2.56 7.29 -0.52
N TRP A 56 -2.58 8.24 0.41
CA TRP A 56 -1.43 9.08 0.72
C TRP A 56 -1.05 8.90 2.18
N LEU A 57 0.21 8.57 2.42
CA LEU A 57 0.83 8.50 3.74
C LEU A 57 1.63 9.77 3.96
N MET A 58 1.45 10.39 5.12
CA MET A 58 2.25 11.53 5.56
C MET A 58 3.28 11.03 6.57
N LEU A 59 4.56 11.19 6.25
CA LEU A 59 5.69 10.84 7.11
C LEU A 59 6.35 12.13 7.58
N GLN A 60 6.39 12.35 8.89
CA GLN A 60 6.97 13.55 9.49
C GLN A 60 8.22 13.16 10.26
N PHE A 61 9.37 13.66 9.82
CA PHE A 61 10.62 13.50 10.55
C PHE A 61 10.93 14.81 11.27
N GLY A 62 11.13 14.76 12.59
CA GLY A 62 11.64 15.89 13.35
C GLY A 62 13.08 16.24 12.96
N ALA A 63 13.59 17.36 13.48
CA ALA A 63 14.99 17.72 13.28
C ALA A 63 15.90 16.66 13.94
N GLY A 64 16.82 16.09 13.16
CA GLY A 64 17.74 15.03 13.64
C GLY A 64 17.17 13.61 13.61
N ASP A 65 15.85 13.43 13.53
CA ASP A 65 15.24 12.09 13.47
C ASP A 65 15.67 11.35 12.20
N ALA A 66 16.10 10.11 12.34
CA ALA A 66 16.44 9.23 11.21
C ALA A 66 15.33 8.22 10.89
N VAL A 67 14.38 8.02 11.81
CA VAL A 67 13.35 6.99 11.71
C VAL A 67 12.01 7.57 12.09
N VAL A 68 10.96 7.19 11.36
CA VAL A 68 9.58 7.45 11.75
C VAL A 68 8.72 6.22 11.48
N ASP A 69 7.84 5.91 12.43
CA ASP A 69 6.83 4.88 12.28
C ASP A 69 5.46 5.51 12.06
N ALA A 70 4.69 4.97 11.13
CA ALA A 70 3.35 5.44 10.83
C ALA A 70 2.36 4.26 10.75
N ASN A 71 1.19 4.46 11.34
CA ASN A 71 0.09 3.50 11.27
C ASN A 71 -1.05 4.10 10.46
N THR A 72 -1.64 3.30 9.58
CA THR A 72 -2.88 3.68 8.90
C THR A 72 -3.85 2.51 8.86
N THR A 73 -5.13 2.85 8.92
CA THR A 73 -6.21 1.89 8.73
C THR A 73 -6.90 2.22 7.42
N VAL A 74 -7.10 1.19 6.60
CA VAL A 74 -8.00 1.27 5.45
C VAL A 74 -9.29 0.60 5.86
N ASP A 75 -10.29 1.44 6.17
CA ASP A 75 -11.51 1.05 6.90
C ASP A 75 -12.52 0.25 6.08
N SER A 76 -12.51 0.41 4.76
CA SER A 76 -13.22 -0.48 3.85
C SER A 76 -12.75 -0.18 2.44
N THR A 77 -12.37 -1.21 1.72
CA THR A 77 -12.33 -1.10 0.27
C THR A 77 -13.28 -2.14 -0.28
N GLU A 78 -14.47 -1.67 -0.61
CA GLU A 78 -15.51 -2.49 -1.23
C GLU A 78 -15.16 -2.69 -2.70
N PHE A 79 -15.09 -3.95 -3.10
CA PHE A 79 -14.83 -4.30 -4.49
C PHE A 79 -15.83 -5.33 -4.98
N GLN A 80 -16.28 -5.13 -6.21
CA GLN A 80 -17.15 -6.07 -6.91
C GLN A 80 -16.32 -7.28 -7.33
N VAL A 81 -16.67 -8.45 -6.82
CA VAL A 81 -16.03 -9.70 -7.25
C VAL A 81 -16.78 -10.28 -8.45
N ASP A 82 -16.02 -10.78 -9.43
CA ASP A 82 -16.56 -11.52 -10.57
C ASP A 82 -17.36 -12.73 -10.07
N ARG A 83 -18.54 -12.92 -10.66
CA ARG A 83 -19.51 -13.98 -10.30
C ARG A 83 -18.98 -15.39 -10.53
N THR A 84 -17.94 -15.55 -11.34
CA THR A 84 -17.35 -16.85 -11.71
C THR A 84 -16.17 -17.26 -10.81
N LYS A 85 -15.68 -16.35 -9.97
CA LYS A 85 -14.50 -16.56 -9.12
C LYS A 85 -14.90 -16.83 -7.67
N GLN A 86 -14.08 -17.62 -6.98
CA GLN A 86 -14.28 -17.94 -5.58
C GLN A 86 -13.65 -16.86 -4.69
N PRO A 87 -14.17 -16.60 -3.48
CA PRO A 87 -13.62 -15.56 -2.61
C PRO A 87 -12.13 -15.73 -2.28
N TYR A 88 -11.62 -16.97 -2.25
CA TYR A 88 -10.21 -17.26 -1.99
C TYR A 88 -9.30 -17.04 -3.22
N ASP A 89 -9.85 -16.79 -4.41
CA ASP A 89 -9.08 -16.43 -5.60
C ASP A 89 -8.60 -14.97 -5.59
N TYR A 90 -9.03 -14.20 -4.59
CA TYR A 90 -8.73 -12.79 -4.44
C TYR A 90 -7.66 -12.57 -3.38
N HIS A 91 -6.61 -11.85 -3.75
CA HIS A 91 -5.55 -11.43 -2.83
C HIS A 91 -5.47 -9.91 -2.74
N LEU A 92 -5.16 -9.42 -1.54
CA LEU A 92 -4.88 -8.00 -1.31
C LEU A 92 -3.38 -7.75 -1.43
N LEU A 93 -3.01 -6.85 -2.33
CA LEU A 93 -1.65 -6.40 -2.54
C LEU A 93 -1.52 -4.94 -2.09
N VAL A 94 -0.53 -4.68 -1.24
CA VAL A 94 -0.19 -3.33 -0.80
C VAL A 94 1.20 -3.00 -1.30
N GLY A 95 1.33 -1.85 -1.97
CA GLY A 95 2.61 -1.42 -2.52
C GLY A 95 2.77 0.09 -2.48
N PHE A 96 4.01 0.54 -2.53
CA PHE A 96 4.32 1.94 -2.77
C PHE A 96 4.21 2.26 -4.25
N GLN A 97 3.63 3.42 -4.56
CA GLN A 97 3.66 3.95 -5.91
C GLN A 97 4.89 4.84 -6.03
N LEU A 98 5.95 4.33 -6.64
CA LEU A 98 7.13 5.16 -6.88
C LEU A 98 6.79 6.27 -7.90
N THR A 99 7.29 7.48 -7.64
CA THR A 99 7.30 8.55 -8.65
C THR A 99 8.31 8.20 -9.75
N LYS A 100 8.19 8.81 -10.94
CA LYS A 100 9.15 8.58 -12.03
C LYS A 100 10.60 8.83 -11.58
N ALA A 101 10.84 9.91 -10.84
CA ALA A 101 12.17 10.22 -10.31
C ALA A 101 12.68 9.14 -9.34
N GLN A 102 11.80 8.56 -8.50
CA GLN A 102 12.17 7.45 -7.62
C GLN A 102 12.43 6.15 -8.39
N VAL A 103 11.66 5.87 -9.45
CA VAL A 103 11.92 4.74 -10.35
C VAL A 103 13.28 4.90 -11.02
N GLU A 104 13.61 6.09 -11.52
CA GLU A 104 14.91 6.37 -12.15
C GLU A 104 16.06 6.29 -11.16
N TYR A 105 15.89 6.81 -9.94
CA TYR A 105 16.85 6.65 -8.86
C TYR A 105 17.06 5.17 -8.53
N ASN A 106 15.98 4.40 -8.36
CA ASN A 106 16.05 2.97 -8.04
C ASN A 106 16.66 2.16 -9.20
N LYS A 107 16.45 2.54 -10.47
CA LYS A 107 17.10 1.91 -11.63
C LYS A 107 18.61 2.21 -11.70
N LYS A 108 19.04 3.39 -11.23
CA LYS A 108 20.45 3.80 -11.23
C LYS A 108 21.23 3.27 -10.04
N MET A 109 20.57 3.15 -8.88
CA MET A 109 21.21 2.82 -7.59
C MET A 109 20.86 1.42 -7.08
N GLY A 110 19.75 0.84 -7.52
CA GLY A 110 19.35 -0.52 -7.20
C GLY A 110 19.74 -1.46 -8.33
N HIS A 111 20.40 -2.57 -7.97
CA HIS A 111 20.66 -3.71 -8.86
C HIS A 111 19.34 -4.40 -9.26
N TYR A 112 18.47 -3.72 -9.99
CA TYR A 112 17.36 -4.35 -10.69
C TYR A 112 17.93 -4.90 -12.00
N GLU A 113 18.65 -6.03 -11.89
CA GLU A 113 18.93 -6.83 -13.08
C GLU A 113 17.60 -7.41 -13.60
N PRO A 114 17.35 -7.31 -14.92
CA PRO A 114 16.09 -7.72 -15.55
C PRO A 114 15.80 -9.22 -15.43
#